data_AF-A0A945I391-F1
#
_entry.id   AF-A0A945I391-F1
#
_cell.length_a   1.000
_cell.length_b   1.000
_cell.length_c   1.000
_cell.angle_alpha   90.00
_cell.angle_beta   90.00
_cell.angle_gamma   90.00
#
_symmetry.space_group_name_H-M   'P 1'
#
loop_
_entity.id
_entity.type
_entity.pdbx_description
1 polymer ?
#
loop_
_entity_poly.entity_id
_entity_poly.type
_entity_poly.pdbx_seq_one_letter_code
_entity_poly.pdbx_strand_id
1 'polypeptide(L)'
;VGFVGHSVGSVVATEAARLQGSQCLGVFSIEGNITVEDAYFSGRATEFDSAIEFKEFFTSHIWQRGAEDPIFRNYHAGLSQADPEAMWIFGRDVKNYSQDDQPGHALLSLDCPTHYFWCADNTPEDTQVFIKKHNLPNTEVTGTSHWPMLDAADKVVESLQKFFKI
;
A
#
# COMPACT_ATOMS: atom_id res chain seq x y z
N VAL A 1 -2.07 20.57 2.89
CA VAL A 1 -1.07 19.47 2.98
C VAL A 1 -1.48 18.37 2.02
N GLY A 2 -0.55 17.78 1.29
CA GLY A 2 -0.80 16.60 0.45
C GLY A 2 -0.24 15.34 1.12
N PHE A 3 -0.89 14.20 0.90
CA PHE A 3 -0.43 12.93 1.45
C PHE A 3 0.07 12.01 0.35
N VAL A 4 1.17 11.30 0.64
CA VAL A 4 1.69 10.23 -0.20
C VAL A 4 1.69 8.98 0.66
N GLY A 5 1.05 7.92 0.18
CA GLY A 5 0.99 6.63 0.86
C GLY A 5 1.48 5.53 -0.06
N HIS A 6 2.20 4.55 0.50
CA HIS A 6 2.58 3.31 -0.21
C HIS A 6 1.93 2.11 0.48
N SER A 7 1.42 1.15 -0.30
CA SER A 7 0.77 -0.04 0.24
C SER A 7 -0.31 0.35 1.26
N VAL A 8 -0.31 -0.26 2.45
CA VAL A 8 -1.20 0.08 3.56
C VAL A 8 -1.08 1.53 4.04
N GLY A 9 0.06 2.18 3.82
CA GLY A 9 0.24 3.60 4.07
C GLY A 9 -0.72 4.48 3.26
N SER A 10 -1.23 3.98 2.12
CA SER A 10 -2.29 4.65 1.35
C SER A 10 -3.63 4.67 2.09
N VAL A 11 -3.93 3.65 2.88
CA VAL A 11 -5.13 3.62 3.74
C VAL A 11 -5.02 4.70 4.82
N VAL A 12 -3.85 4.81 5.45
CA VAL A 12 -3.57 5.85 6.45
C VAL A 12 -3.62 7.25 5.83
N ALA A 13 -3.04 7.43 4.63
CA ALA A 13 -3.09 8.69 3.89
C ALA A 13 -4.53 9.10 3.54
N THR A 14 -5.37 8.12 3.19
CA THR A 14 -6.79 8.33 2.90
C THR A 14 -7.55 8.80 4.13
N GLU A 15 -7.39 8.13 5.27
CA GLU A 15 -8.04 8.57 6.51
C GLU A 15 -7.54 9.94 6.99
N ALA A 16 -6.23 10.21 6.88
CA ALA A 16 -5.67 11.52 7.19
C ALA A 16 -6.24 12.62 6.29
N ALA A 17 -6.40 12.35 4.99
CA ALA A 17 -7.02 13.26 4.04
C ALA A 17 -8.50 13.52 4.37
N ARG A 18 -9.24 12.46 4.73
CA ARG A 18 -10.65 12.57 5.15
C ARG A 18 -10.81 13.47 6.39
N LEU A 19 -9.93 13.34 7.38
CA LEU A 19 -9.92 14.19 8.57
C LEU A 19 -9.56 15.65 8.25
N GLN A 20 -8.67 15.86 7.28
CA GLN A 20 -8.29 17.20 6.81
C GLN A 20 -9.39 17.86 5.96
N GLY A 21 -10.28 17.06 5.36
CA GLY A 21 -11.37 17.51 4.51
C GLY A 21 -10.90 18.34 3.31
N SER A 22 -11.62 19.41 2.99
CA SER A 22 -11.34 20.30 1.86
C SER A 22 -10.00 21.05 1.93
N GLN A 23 -9.27 20.98 3.05
CA GLN A 23 -7.92 21.54 3.19
C GLN A 23 -6.82 20.58 2.72
N CYS A 24 -7.17 19.35 2.35
CA CYS A 24 -6.23 18.39 1.76
C CYS A 24 -5.96 18.77 0.29
N LEU A 25 -4.67 18.85 -0.07
CA LEU A 25 -4.26 19.12 -1.46
C LEU A 25 -4.48 17.90 -2.37
N GLY A 26 -4.51 16.71 -1.79
CA GLY A 26 -4.76 15.45 -2.48
C GLY A 26 -4.03 14.26 -1.85
N VAL A 27 -4.37 13.07 -2.32
CA VAL A 27 -3.74 11.80 -1.95
C VAL A 27 -3.08 11.16 -3.17
N PHE A 28 -1.77 10.95 -3.10
CA PHE A 28 -1.03 10.16 -4.08
C PHE A 28 -0.75 8.77 -3.49
N SER A 29 -1.46 7.77 -4.00
CA SER A 29 -1.38 6.39 -3.54
C SER A 29 -0.47 5.59 -4.45
N ILE A 30 0.59 5.01 -3.91
CA ILE A 30 1.57 4.17 -4.62
C ILE A 30 1.28 2.71 -4.26
N GLU A 31 0.83 1.92 -5.22
CA GLU A 31 0.43 0.51 -5.01
C GLU A 31 -0.36 0.32 -3.72
N GLY A 32 -1.31 1.23 -3.49
CA GLY A 32 -2.05 1.31 -2.24
C GLY A 32 -3.07 0.21 -2.09
N ASN A 33 -3.28 -0.24 -0.86
CA ASN A 33 -4.32 -1.23 -0.59
C ASN A 33 -5.71 -0.62 -0.78
N ILE A 34 -6.41 -1.02 -1.84
CA ILE A 34 -7.76 -0.57 -2.18
C ILE A 34 -8.78 -1.71 -2.29
N THR A 35 -8.34 -2.96 -2.42
CA THR A 35 -9.20 -4.15 -2.40
C THR A 35 -8.83 -5.13 -1.28
N VAL A 36 -9.68 -6.13 -1.06
CA VAL A 36 -9.45 -7.23 -0.11
C VAL A 36 -8.19 -8.05 -0.42
N GLU A 37 -7.83 -8.15 -1.70
CA GLU A 37 -6.69 -8.92 -2.17
C GLU A 37 -5.36 -8.20 -1.91
N ASP A 38 -5.33 -6.87 -1.77
CA ASP A 38 -4.10 -6.15 -1.44
C ASP A 38 -3.58 -6.46 -0.01
N ALA A 39 -4.43 -7.04 0.85
CA ALA A 39 -4.03 -7.55 2.16
C ALA A 39 -3.38 -8.94 2.11
N TYR A 40 -2.99 -9.45 0.94
CA TYR A 40 -2.47 -10.80 0.72
C TYR A 40 -1.30 -11.21 1.63
N PHE A 41 -0.50 -10.24 2.10
CA PHE A 41 0.67 -10.53 2.92
C PHE A 41 0.48 -10.20 4.38
N SER A 42 0.25 -8.92 4.70
CA SER A 42 0.01 -8.47 6.08
C SER A 42 -1.26 -9.07 6.68
N GLY A 43 -2.30 -9.32 5.87
CA GLY A 43 -3.57 -9.88 6.30
C GLY A 43 -3.49 -11.34 6.75
N ARG A 44 -2.40 -12.04 6.42
CA ARG A 44 -2.13 -13.40 6.90
C ARG A 44 -1.96 -13.48 8.41
N ALA A 45 -1.80 -12.36 9.11
CA ALA A 45 -1.85 -12.30 10.57
C ALA A 45 -3.11 -12.96 11.15
N THR A 46 -4.22 -12.97 10.40
CA THR A 46 -5.47 -13.65 10.78
C THR A 46 -5.37 -15.18 10.83
N GLU A 47 -4.34 -15.77 10.22
CA GLU A 47 -4.07 -17.22 10.20
C GLU A 47 -3.29 -17.70 11.43
N PHE A 48 -2.82 -16.78 12.29
CA PHE A 48 -1.97 -17.08 13.44
C PHE A 48 -2.64 -16.67 14.75
N ASP A 49 -2.52 -17.52 15.76
CA ASP A 49 -2.99 -17.24 17.13
C ASP A 49 -1.94 -16.50 17.97
N SER A 50 -0.69 -16.42 17.48
CA SER A 50 0.45 -15.83 18.19
C SER A 50 1.14 -14.75 17.35
N ALA A 51 1.37 -13.61 17.99
CA ALA A 51 2.13 -12.50 17.41
C ALA A 51 3.59 -12.89 17.07
N ILE A 52 4.19 -13.78 17.87
CA ILE A 52 5.55 -14.27 17.63
C ILE A 52 5.59 -15.17 16.40
N GLU A 53 4.65 -16.11 16.29
CA GLU A 53 4.56 -17.02 15.14
C GLU A 53 4.35 -16.26 13.84
N PHE A 54 3.47 -15.25 13.86
CA PHE A 54 3.27 -14.38 12.70
C PHE A 54 4.55 -13.62 12.33
N LYS A 55 5.25 -13.02 13.31
CA LYS A 55 6.50 -12.31 13.04
C LYS A 55 7.58 -13.23 12.47
N GLU A 56 7.74 -14.43 13.03
CA GLU A 56 8.71 -15.43 12.53
C GLU A 56 8.37 -15.84 11.10
N PHE A 57 7.10 -16.12 10.82
CA PHE A 57 6.62 -16.42 9.47
C PHE A 57 6.91 -15.26 8.50
N PHE A 58 6.52 -14.04 8.85
CA PHE A 58 6.66 -12.85 7.99
C PHE A 58 8.13 -12.57 7.69
N THR A 59 8.96 -12.46 8.73
CA THR A 59 10.39 -12.16 8.59
C THR A 59 11.10 -13.24 7.78
N SER A 60 10.83 -14.53 8.04
CA SER A 60 11.40 -15.63 7.26
C SER A 60 11.01 -15.58 5.78
N HIS A 61 9.76 -15.27 5.47
CA HIS A 61 9.31 -15.15 4.08
C HIS A 61 9.96 -13.97 3.35
N ILE A 62 10.06 -12.80 3.99
CA ILE A 62 10.76 -11.64 3.42
C ILE A 62 12.26 -11.92 3.26
N TRP A 63 12.88 -12.62 4.20
CA TRP A 63 14.27 -13.04 4.11
C TRP A 63 14.51 -13.96 2.90
N GLN A 64 13.59 -14.87 2.59
CA GLN A 64 13.68 -15.74 1.42
C GLN A 64 13.58 -14.94 0.12
N ARG A 65 12.61 -14.01 0.01
CA ARG A 65 12.48 -13.11 -1.15
C ARG A 65 13.71 -12.24 -1.36
N GLY A 66 14.40 -11.86 -0.29
CA GLY A 66 15.66 -11.14 -0.34
C GLY A 66 16.81 -11.88 -1.04
N ALA A 67 16.65 -13.16 -1.39
CA ALA A 67 17.62 -13.88 -2.22
C ALA A 67 17.52 -13.48 -3.70
N GLU A 68 16.33 -13.09 -4.15
CA GLU A 68 16.04 -12.73 -5.55
C GLU A 68 16.07 -11.22 -5.74
N ASP A 69 15.60 -10.46 -4.75
CA ASP A 69 15.54 -9.00 -4.80
C ASP A 69 16.13 -8.37 -3.52
N PRO A 70 17.29 -7.67 -3.63
CA PRO A 70 17.96 -7.03 -2.50
C PRO A 70 17.10 -6.04 -1.71
N ILE A 71 16.05 -5.44 -2.30
CA ILE A 71 15.19 -4.47 -1.61
C ILE A 71 14.48 -5.12 -0.42
N PHE A 72 14.10 -6.41 -0.53
CA PHE A 72 13.50 -7.16 0.57
C PHE A 72 14.46 -7.29 1.77
N ARG A 73 15.79 -7.22 1.59
CA ARG A 73 16.76 -7.26 2.70
C ARG A 73 16.67 -6.00 3.58
N ASN A 74 16.50 -4.84 2.96
CA ASN A 74 16.32 -3.59 3.69
C ASN A 74 14.99 -3.61 4.46
N TYR A 75 13.93 -4.11 3.82
CA TYR A 75 12.63 -4.25 4.47
C TYR A 75 12.69 -5.24 5.64
N HIS A 76 13.39 -6.37 5.49
CA HIS A 76 13.62 -7.34 6.56
C HIS A 76 14.24 -6.70 7.80
N ALA A 77 15.25 -5.83 7.64
CA ALA A 77 15.91 -5.19 8.77
C ALA A 77 14.92 -4.36 9.62
N GLY A 78 14.00 -3.65 8.99
CA GLY A 78 12.92 -2.94 9.68
C GLY A 78 11.94 -3.88 10.38
N LEU A 79 11.48 -4.92 9.68
CA LEU A 79 10.56 -5.93 10.25
C LEU A 79 11.14 -6.67 11.46
N SER A 80 12.44 -6.98 11.45
CA SER A 80 13.10 -7.64 12.58
C SER A 80 13.06 -6.80 13.85
N GLN A 81 13.06 -5.47 13.72
CA GLN A 81 13.00 -4.52 14.84
C GLN A 81 11.57 -4.16 15.26
N ALA A 82 10.57 -4.42 14.42
CA ALA A 82 9.18 -4.10 14.71
C ALA A 82 8.64 -4.94 15.88
N ASP A 83 7.74 -4.35 16.66
CA ASP A 83 7.09 -5.05 17.76
C ASP A 83 6.15 -6.16 17.23
N PRO A 84 6.28 -7.42 17.69
CA PRO A 84 5.47 -8.52 17.17
C PRO A 84 3.97 -8.31 17.36
N GLU A 85 3.55 -7.78 18.51
CA GLU A 85 2.15 -7.60 18.86
C GLU A 85 1.52 -6.53 17.97
N ALA A 86 2.21 -5.39 17.79
CA ALA A 86 1.80 -4.34 16.87
C ALA A 86 1.68 -4.85 15.43
N MET A 87 2.65 -5.64 14.94
CA MET A 87 2.58 -6.23 13.59
C MET A 87 1.36 -7.13 13.41
N TRP A 88 1.10 -8.01 14.39
CA TRP A 88 0.03 -8.97 14.32
C TRP A 88 -1.36 -8.32 14.39
N ILE A 89 -1.57 -7.41 15.36
CA ILE A 89 -2.81 -6.63 15.47
C ILE A 89 -3.03 -5.83 14.19
N PHE A 90 -2.01 -5.10 13.73
CA PHE A 90 -2.12 -4.30 12.52
C PHE A 90 -2.46 -5.13 11.29
N GLY A 91 -1.82 -6.30 11.09
CA GLY A 91 -2.14 -7.18 9.98
C GLY A 91 -3.59 -7.69 10.02
N ARG A 92 -4.10 -8.01 11.21
CA ARG A 92 -5.51 -8.43 11.39
C ARG A 92 -6.47 -7.29 11.09
N ASP A 93 -6.18 -6.10 11.60
CA ASP A 93 -6.98 -4.91 11.35
C ASP A 93 -7.01 -4.54 9.87
N VAL A 94 -5.88 -4.66 9.17
CA VAL A 94 -5.82 -4.46 7.72
C VAL A 94 -6.73 -5.45 7.01
N LYS A 95 -6.68 -6.76 7.32
CA LYS A 95 -7.55 -7.74 6.65
C LYS A 95 -9.04 -7.48 6.92
N ASN A 96 -9.37 -7.13 8.16
CA ASN A 96 -10.74 -6.83 8.58
C ASN A 96 -11.26 -5.54 7.91
N TYR A 97 -10.43 -4.50 7.86
CA TYR A 97 -10.78 -3.23 7.23
C TYR A 97 -10.85 -3.35 5.70
N SER A 98 -10.09 -4.27 5.09
CA SER A 98 -10.13 -4.49 3.64
C SER A 98 -11.36 -5.27 3.15
N GLN A 99 -12.26 -5.72 4.02
CA GLN A 99 -13.48 -6.40 3.61
C GLN A 99 -14.36 -5.47 2.74
N ASP A 100 -15.06 -6.07 1.77
CA ASP A 100 -15.93 -5.36 0.84
C ASP A 100 -15.24 -4.19 0.09
N ASP A 101 -13.92 -4.29 -0.14
CA ASP A 101 -13.09 -3.26 -0.77
C ASP A 101 -13.24 -1.86 -0.13
N GLN A 102 -13.52 -1.84 1.17
CA GLN A 102 -13.73 -0.61 1.93
C GLN A 102 -12.59 0.43 1.77
N PRO A 103 -11.29 0.08 1.71
CA PRO A 103 -10.23 1.06 1.51
C PRO A 103 -10.35 1.79 0.16
N GLY A 104 -10.69 1.07 -0.91
CA GLY A 104 -10.91 1.66 -2.23
C GLY A 104 -12.14 2.57 -2.25
N HIS A 105 -13.22 2.15 -1.59
CA HIS A 105 -14.41 2.99 -1.43
C HIS A 105 -14.13 4.25 -0.61
N ALA A 106 -13.32 4.16 0.45
CA ALA A 106 -12.89 5.30 1.23
C ALA A 106 -12.08 6.29 0.37
N LEU A 107 -11.13 5.79 -0.43
CA LEU A 107 -10.34 6.62 -1.35
C LEU A 107 -11.22 7.35 -2.37
N LEU A 108 -12.18 6.65 -2.97
CA LEU A 108 -13.13 7.22 -3.93
C LEU A 108 -14.07 8.28 -3.33
N SER A 109 -14.28 8.23 -2.01
CA SER A 109 -15.17 9.14 -1.29
C SER A 109 -14.51 10.46 -0.87
N LEU A 110 -13.20 10.62 -1.10
CA LEU A 110 -12.49 11.83 -0.71
C LEU A 110 -12.94 13.05 -1.53
N ASP A 111 -13.10 14.18 -0.84
CA ASP A 111 -13.41 15.48 -1.46
C ASP A 111 -12.19 16.12 -2.16
N CYS A 112 -10.99 15.56 -1.95
CA CYS A 112 -9.75 16.06 -2.53
C CYS A 112 -9.30 15.20 -3.72
N PRO A 113 -8.41 15.74 -4.60
CA PRO A 113 -7.87 14.97 -5.70
C PRO A 113 -7.16 13.70 -5.22
N THR A 114 -7.33 12.60 -5.95
CA THR A 114 -6.62 11.35 -5.70
C THR A 114 -5.92 10.87 -6.97
N HIS A 115 -4.73 10.28 -6.83
CA HIS A 115 -4.05 9.62 -7.94
C HIS A 115 -3.42 8.31 -7.49
N TYR A 116 -3.60 7.25 -8.28
CA TYR A 116 -3.10 5.91 -7.98
C TYR A 116 -1.95 5.53 -8.92
N PHE A 117 -0.79 5.19 -8.37
CA PHE A 117 0.42 4.87 -9.14
C PHE A 117 0.77 3.41 -8.93
N TRP A 118 0.86 2.61 -10.00
CA TRP A 118 0.87 1.15 -9.86
C TRP A 118 1.56 0.40 -10.98
N CYS A 119 1.98 -0.84 -10.72
CA CYS A 119 2.51 -1.78 -11.70
C CYS A 119 1.61 -3.01 -11.83
N ALA A 120 1.25 -3.39 -13.07
CA ALA A 120 0.40 -4.55 -13.32
C ALA A 120 1.02 -5.88 -12.86
N ASP A 121 2.35 -5.98 -12.86
CA ASP A 121 3.07 -7.20 -12.45
C ASP A 121 2.94 -7.46 -10.92
N ASN A 122 2.68 -6.42 -10.13
CA ASN A 122 2.66 -6.49 -8.67
C ASN A 122 1.30 -6.17 -8.04
N THR A 123 0.36 -5.66 -8.84
CA THR A 123 -0.97 -5.26 -8.38
C THR A 123 -1.96 -6.41 -8.59
N PRO A 124 -2.70 -6.86 -7.57
CA PRO A 124 -3.70 -7.92 -7.70
C PRO A 124 -4.71 -7.64 -8.82
N GLU A 125 -5.14 -8.67 -9.55
CA GLU A 125 -6.06 -8.53 -10.68
C GLU A 125 -7.36 -7.80 -10.30
N ASP A 126 -7.91 -8.11 -9.12
CA ASP A 126 -9.10 -7.45 -8.58
C ASP A 126 -8.88 -5.95 -8.38
N THR A 127 -7.70 -5.55 -7.89
CA THR A 127 -7.31 -4.14 -7.79
C THR A 127 -7.22 -3.48 -9.16
N GLN A 128 -6.69 -4.17 -10.18
CA GLN A 128 -6.67 -3.65 -11.56
C GLN A 128 -8.08 -3.47 -12.12
N VAL A 129 -8.98 -4.42 -11.85
CA VAL A 129 -10.40 -4.33 -12.23
C VAL A 129 -11.08 -3.19 -11.49
N PHE A 130 -10.82 -3.00 -10.19
CA PHE A 130 -11.36 -1.91 -9.39
C PHE A 130 -10.98 -0.55 -9.98
N ILE A 131 -9.69 -0.34 -10.28
CA ILE A 131 -9.17 0.91 -10.88
C ILE A 131 -9.91 1.22 -12.19
N LYS A 132 -10.06 0.23 -13.08
CA LYS A 132 -10.75 0.38 -14.37
C LYS A 132 -12.24 0.63 -14.19
N LYS A 133 -12.92 -0.16 -13.35
CA LYS A 133 -14.37 -0.07 -13.09
C LYS A 133 -14.78 1.29 -12.56
N HIS A 134 -13.97 1.87 -11.68
CA HIS A 134 -14.26 3.14 -11.03
C HIS A 134 -13.64 4.36 -11.73
N ASN A 135 -12.93 4.15 -12.85
CA ASN A 135 -12.17 5.20 -13.54
C ASN A 135 -11.27 6.00 -12.58
N LEU A 136 -10.62 5.30 -11.63
CA LEU A 136 -9.75 5.93 -10.65
C LEU A 136 -8.59 6.62 -11.38
N PRO A 137 -8.33 7.93 -11.18
CA PRO A 137 -7.18 8.59 -11.80
C PRO A 137 -5.90 7.87 -11.43
N ASN A 138 -5.15 7.41 -12.42
CA ASN A 138 -4.01 6.54 -12.18
C ASN A 138 -2.90 6.71 -13.22
N THR A 139 -1.71 6.23 -12.85
CA THR A 139 -0.57 6.00 -13.75
C THR A 139 -0.11 4.56 -13.57
N GLU A 140 -0.22 3.77 -14.62
CA GLU A 140 0.43 2.46 -14.69
C GLU A 140 1.90 2.63 -15.09
N VAL A 141 2.79 1.91 -14.42
CA VAL A 141 4.18 1.73 -14.78
C VAL A 141 4.50 0.25 -14.98
N THR A 142 5.58 -0.03 -15.68
CA THR A 142 6.01 -1.41 -15.99
C THR A 142 7.44 -1.63 -15.54
N GLY A 143 7.77 -2.88 -15.20
CA GLY A 143 9.15 -3.28 -14.89
C GLY A 143 9.68 -2.73 -13.56
N THR A 144 8.79 -2.47 -12.60
CA THR A 144 9.17 -2.10 -11.23
C THR A 144 8.83 -3.23 -10.27
N SER A 145 9.56 -3.33 -9.15
CA SER A 145 9.12 -4.12 -8.00
C SER A 145 7.95 -3.42 -7.29
N HIS A 146 7.54 -3.98 -6.15
CA HIS A 146 6.55 -3.37 -5.25
C HIS A 146 7.01 -2.02 -4.65
N TRP A 147 8.28 -1.63 -4.85
CA TRP A 147 8.85 -0.36 -4.43
C TRP A 147 9.23 0.54 -5.60
N PRO A 148 8.25 1.03 -6.39
CA PRO A 148 8.55 1.87 -7.54
C PRO A 148 9.20 3.21 -7.16
N MET A 149 9.07 3.65 -5.90
CA MET A 149 9.80 4.82 -5.39
C MET A 149 11.31 4.60 -5.29
N LEU A 150 11.77 3.34 -5.32
CA LEU A 150 13.19 2.98 -5.37
C LEU A 150 13.62 2.66 -6.81
N ASP A 151 12.83 1.84 -7.52
CA ASP A 151 13.22 1.33 -8.85
C ASP A 151 12.99 2.33 -9.98
N ALA A 152 12.01 3.21 -9.81
CA ALA A 152 11.58 4.18 -10.81
C ALA A 152 11.37 5.54 -10.16
N ALA A 153 12.29 5.92 -9.25
CA ALA A 153 12.23 7.16 -8.48
C ALA A 153 11.92 8.38 -9.36
N ASP A 154 12.58 8.51 -10.52
CA ASP A 154 12.36 9.62 -11.45
C ASP A 154 10.90 9.69 -11.96
N LYS A 155 10.30 8.53 -12.29
CA LYS A 155 8.90 8.47 -12.75
C LYS A 155 7.92 8.79 -11.64
N VAL A 156 8.22 8.35 -10.42
CA VAL A 156 7.42 8.67 -9.22
C VAL A 156 7.48 10.17 -8.94
N VAL A 157 8.69 10.77 -8.98
CA VAL A 157 8.89 12.21 -8.79
C VAL A 157 8.17 13.01 -9.87
N GLU A 158 8.32 12.66 -11.14
CA GLU A 158 7.61 13.32 -12.25
C GLU A 158 6.09 13.29 -12.04
N SER A 159 5.55 12.12 -11.66
CA SER A 159 4.11 11.95 -11.41
C SER A 159 3.63 12.75 -10.20
N LEU A 160 4.42 12.79 -9.12
CA LEU A 160 4.14 13.59 -7.93
C LEU A 160 4.14 15.10 -8.24
N GLN A 161 5.14 15.58 -8.97
CA GLN A 161 5.25 16.97 -9.40
C GLN A 161 4.06 17.37 -10.26
N LYS A 162 3.69 16.53 -11.23
CA LYS A 162 2.51 16.76 -12.07
C LYS A 162 1.22 16.78 -11.25
N PHE A 163 1.06 15.88 -10.29
CA PHE A 163 -0.15 15.77 -9.47
C PHE A 163 -0.30 16.96 -8.51
N PHE A 164 0.74 17.27 -7.73
CA PHE A 164 0.72 18.36 -6.75
C PHE A 164 1.02 19.74 -7.34
N LYS A 165 1.43 19.81 -8.62
CA LYS A 165 1.84 21.03 -9.33
C LYS A 165 3.01 21.75 -8.65
N ILE A 166 4.04 20.97 -8.30
CA ILE A 166 5.27 21.44 -7.62
C ILE A 166 6.51 21.23 -8.48
#